data_AF-A0A3S4WPD2-F1
#
_entry.id   AF-A0A3S4WPD2-F1
#
_cell.length_a   1.000
_cell.length_b   1.000
_cell.length_c   1.000
_cell.angle_alpha   90.00
_cell.angle_beta   90.00
_cell.angle_gamma   90.00
#
_symmetry.space_group_name_H-M   'P 1'
#
loop_
_entity.id
_entity.type
_entity.pdbx_description
1 polymer ?
#
loop_
_entity_poly.entity_id
_entity_poly.type
_entity_poly.pdbx_seq_one_letter_code
_entity_poly.pdbx_strand_id
1 'polypeptide(L)' 'MLENVKHLIHHNKGQTLKIILQNLGYEVSFKLLNAKDFGVPQNRERIIIIASQKTAFNFDLLILKKPQISA' A
#
# COMPACT_ATOMS: atom_id res chain seq x y z
N MET A 1 -11.10 1.98 1.16
CA MET A 1 -9.63 2.10 1.22
C MET A 1 -9.21 2.01 2.67
N LEU A 2 -8.15 1.26 2.96
CA LEU A 2 -7.55 1.15 4.29
C LEU A 2 -6.06 1.52 4.22
N GLU A 3 -5.54 2.04 5.33
CA GLU A 3 -4.13 2.35 5.52
C GLU A 3 -3.66 1.78 6.86
N ASN A 4 -2.47 1.19 6.90
CA ASN A 4 -1.87 0.75 8.15
C ASN A 4 -0.33 0.86 8.12
N VAL A 5 0.30 0.70 9.29
CA VAL A 5 1.75 0.62 9.41
C VAL A 5 2.30 -0.59 8.64
N LYS A 6 3.54 -0.46 8.13
CA LYS A 6 4.23 -1.51 7.37
C LYS A 6 4.26 -2.88 8.05
N HIS A 7 4.21 -2.90 9.39
CA HIS A 7 4.30 -4.10 10.20
C HIS A 7 3.08 -5.04 10.04
N LEU A 8 1.95 -4.54 9.53
CA LEU A 8 0.77 -5.37 9.25
C LEU A 8 1.08 -6.53 8.29
N ILE A 9 2.02 -6.35 7.36
CA ILE A 9 2.43 -7.39 6.38
C ILE A 9 2.97 -8.64 7.08
N HIS A 10 3.66 -8.46 8.20
CA HIS A 10 4.28 -9.56 8.95
C HIS A 10 3.50 -9.95 10.21
N HIS A 11 2.45 -9.18 10.55
CA HIS A 11 1.68 -9.40 11.76
C HIS A 11 1.06 -10.80 11.78
N ASN A 12 1.27 -11.52 12.88
CA ASN A 12 0.87 -12.93 13.03
C ASN A 12 1.35 -13.81 11.86
N LYS A 13 2.63 -13.70 11.49
CA LYS A 13 3.24 -14.45 10.37
C LYS A 13 2.48 -14.26 9.03
N GLY A 14 1.90 -13.07 8.82
CA GLY A 14 1.14 -12.73 7.61
C GLY A 14 -0.32 -13.20 7.60
N GLN A 15 -0.77 -13.96 8.61
CA GLN A 15 -2.15 -14.45 8.68
C GLN A 15 -3.17 -13.33 8.78
N THR A 16 -2.82 -12.25 9.49
CA THR A 16 -3.73 -11.10 9.68
C THR A 16 -4.06 -10.45 8.34
N LEU A 17 -3.03 -10.16 7.54
CA LEU A 17 -3.22 -9.57 6.23
C LEU A 17 -3.98 -10.55 5.32
N LYS A 18 -3.63 -11.83 5.33
CA LYS A 18 -4.35 -12.85 4.56
C LYS A 18 -5.85 -12.87 4.86
N ILE A 19 -6.24 -12.80 6.14
CA ILE A 19 -7.65 -12.74 6.55
C ILE A 19 -8.31 -11.46 6.06
N ILE A 20 -7.67 -10.30 6.19
CA ILE A 20 -8.20 -9.01 5.71
C ILE A 20 -8.44 -9.03 4.19
N LEU A 21 -7.55 -9.68 3.44
CA LEU A 21 -7.64 -9.79 1.98
C LEU A 21 -8.68 -10.85 1.52
N GLN A 22 -9.08 -11.77 2.40
CA GLN A 22 -10.06 -12.80 2.11
C GLN A 22 -11.48 -12.33 2.51
N ASN A 23 -12.51 -12.84 1.82
CA ASN A 23 -13.92 -12.75 2.22
C ASN A 23 -14.65 -11.40 2.13
N LEU A 24 -14.34 -10.56 1.15
CA LEU A 24 -15.13 -9.34 0.95
C LEU A 24 -16.03 -9.39 -0.30
N GLY A 25 -15.75 -10.26 -1.29
CA GLY A 25 -16.40 -10.18 -2.61
C GLY A 25 -15.94 -8.95 -3.42
N TYR A 26 -14.73 -8.45 -3.12
CA TYR A 26 -14.08 -7.34 -3.81
C TYR A 26 -12.77 -7.82 -4.43
N GLU A 27 -12.38 -7.18 -5.52
CA GLU A 27 -11.00 -7.19 -6.01
C GLU A 27 -10.15 -6.34 -5.08
N VAL A 28 -9.18 -6.97 -4.41
CA VAL A 28 -8.33 -6.31 -3.42
C VAL A 28 -6.90 -6.20 -3.94
N SER A 29 -6.35 -5.00 -3.90
CA SER A 29 -4.97 -4.70 -4.26
C SER A 29 -4.29 -3.97 -3.12
N PHE A 30 -3.03 -4.27 -2.82
CA PHE A 30 -2.28 -3.57 -1.79
C PHE A 30 -0.83 -3.32 -2.20
N LYS A 31 -0.23 -2.24 -1.70
CA LYS A 31 1.18 -1.91 -1.91
C LYS A 31 1.73 -1.17 -0.70
N LEU A 32 3.01 -1.40 -0.41
CA LEU A 32 3.75 -0.57 0.54
C LEU A 32 4.19 0.71 -0.18
N LEU A 33 3.73 1.86 0.29
CA LEU A 33 4.09 3.16 -0.26
C LEU A 33 4.86 3.97 0.77
N ASN A 34 5.85 4.75 0.31
CA ASN A 34 6.61 5.65 1.16
C ASN A 34 6.31 7.11 0.81
N ALA A 35 6.00 7.94 1.80
CA ALA A 35 5.71 9.36 1.59
C ALA A 35 6.82 10.11 0.83
N LYS A 36 8.08 9.70 1.00
CA LYS A 36 9.23 10.27 0.26
C LYS A 36 9.13 10.12 -1.26
N ASP A 37 8.48 9.07 -1.74
CA ASP A 37 8.32 8.82 -3.18
C ASP A 37 7.27 9.74 -3.82
N PHE A 38 6.57 10.54 -3.00
CA PHE A 38 5.56 11.53 -3.41
C PHE A 38 6.01 12.97 -3.11
N GLY A 39 7.30 13.17 -2.84
CA GLY A 39 7.88 14.50 -2.61
C GLY A 39 7.69 15.05 -1.19
N VAL A 40 7.24 14.22 -0.23
CA VAL A 40 7.20 14.61 1.18
C VAL A 40 8.55 14.29 1.81
N PRO A 41 9.24 15.21 2.50
CA PRO A 41 10.55 14.96 3.12
C PRO A 41 10.42 14.12 4.41
N GLN A 42 9.79 12.96 4.32
CA GLN A 42 9.50 12.07 5.44
C GLN A 42 9.62 10.61 5.02
N ASN A 43 10.44 9.84 5.73
CA ASN A 43 10.49 8.39 5.58
C ASN A 43 9.32 7.74 6.34
N ARG A 44 8.16 7.63 5.68
CA ARG A 44 6.94 7.09 6.27
C ARG A 44 6.33 6.05 5.34
N GLU A 45 6.62 4.79 5.65
CA GLU A 45 6.09 3.64 4.93
C GLU A 45 4.73 3.23 5.49
N ARG A 46 3.74 3.08 4.60
CA ARG A 46 2.38 2.62 4.91
C ARG A 46 1.94 1.56 3.92
N ILE A 47 1.30 0.50 4.43
CA ILE A 47 0.56 -0.41 3.56
C ILE A 47 -0.76 0.28 3.21
N ILE A 48 -1.00 0.44 1.91
CA ILE A 48 -2.27 0.93 1.38
C ILE A 48 -3.02 -0.25 0.79
N ILE A 49 -4.27 -0.45 1.20
CA ILE A 49 -5.15 -1.51 0.73
C ILE A 49 -6.36 -0.87 0.05
N ILE A 50 -6.57 -1.21 -1.23
CA ILE A 50 -7.69 -0.77 -2.04
C ILE A 50 -8.55 -1.99 -2.36
N ALA A 51 -9.85 -1.89 -2.06
CA ALA A 51 -10.83 -2.91 -2.41
C ALA A 51 -11.90 -2.27 -3.30
N SER A 52 -12.19 -2.89 -4.45
CA SER A 52 -13.12 -2.42 -5.46
C SER A 52 -14.02 -3.58 -5.91
N GLN A 53 -15.30 -3.31 -6.20
CA GLN A 53 -16.26 -4.38 -6.51
C GLN A 53 -16.02 -5.03 -7.87
N LYS A 54 -15.38 -4.32 -8.81
CA LYS A 54 -15.33 -4.75 -10.22
C LYS A 54 -13.94 -4.84 -10.82
N THR A 55 -12.96 -4.13 -10.26
CA THR A 55 -11.64 -3.98 -10.89
C THR A 55 -10.55 -3.88 -9.84
N ALA A 56 -9.45 -4.63 -10.05
CA ALA A 56 -8.25 -4.46 -9.26
C ALA A 56 -7.63 -3.07 -9.48
N PHE A 57 -7.08 -2.48 -8.42
CA PHE A 57 -6.40 -1.19 -8.51
C PHE A 57 -4.95 -1.38 -8.96
N ASN A 58 -4.57 -0.73 -10.06
CA ASN A 58 -3.20 -0.77 -10.56
C ASN A 58 -2.36 0.34 -9.93
N PHE A 59 -1.50 -0.02 -8.98
CA PHE A 59 -0.58 0.90 -8.32
C PHE A 59 0.55 1.43 -9.21
N ASP A 60 0.74 0.88 -10.42
CA ASP A 60 1.77 1.35 -11.34
C ASP A 60 1.34 2.61 -12.10
N LEU A 61 0.06 2.98 -11.99
CA LEU A 61 -0.47 4.27 -12.47
C LEU A 61 -0.12 5.45 -11.54
N LEU A 62 0.52 5.18 -10.39
CA LEU A 62 0.89 6.24 -9.45
C LEU A 62 2.03 7.09 -9.98
N ILE A 63 1.88 8.42 -9.87
CA ILE A 63 2.92 9.39 -10.22
C ILE A 63 3.88 9.53 -9.04
N LEU A 64 5.08 8.98 -9.19
CA LEU A 64 6.14 9.08 -8.19
C LEU A 64 7.01 10.30 -8.46
N LYS A 65 7.19 11.14 -7.45
CA LYS A 65 8.17 12.22 -7.44
C LYS A 65 9.45 11.65 -6.82
N LYS A 66 10.28 11.00 -7.64
CA LYS A 66 11.62 10.56 -7.18
C LYS A 66 12.32 11.75 -6.52
N PRO A 67 12.94 11.58 -5.34
CA PRO A 67 13.73 12.64 -4.75
C PRO A 67 14.82 13.03 -5.76
N GLN A 68 14.90 14.33 -6.09
CA GLN A 68 16.09 14.88 -6.72
C GLN A 68 17.23 14.69 -5.72
N ILE A 69 17.98 13.61 -5.88
CA ILE A 69 19.30 13.52 -5.27
C ILE A 69 20.15 14.47 -6.11
N SER A 70 20.26 15.72 -5.68
CA SER A 70 21.36 16.59 -6.07
C SER A 70 22.63 15.93 -5.57
N ALA A 71 23.39 15.32 -6.48
CA ALA A 71 24.78 14.95 -6.27
C ALA A 71 25.64 16.22 -6.10
#